data_AF-A0A7V1M5D2-F1
#
_entry.id   AF-A0A7V1M5D2-F1
#
_cell.length_a   1.000
_cell.length_b   1.000
_cell.length_c   1.000
_cell.angle_alpha   90.00
_cell.angle_beta   90.00
_cell.angle_gamma   90.00
#
_symmetry.space_group_name_H-M   'P 1'
#
loop_
_entity.id
_entity.type
_entity.pdbx_description
1 polymer ?
#
loop_
_entity_poly.entity_id
_entity_poly.type
_entity_poly.pdbx_seq_one_letter_code
_entity_poly.pdbx_strand_id
1 'polypeptide(L)'
;MNKIKFEEFKTAIEFKDPKQIMNFAKNLCVKELQYDSIINSLQDILIANEFWLNVIEFAKHIRGANIQKLQQAIIDKGSPGYIFEFARCIVDSNIELLQSAILKTSSNIYICKFASIIKGADIRLIESAIIESGSYVYMYEFAASVAGANIDRLQQEIIKIFNSTYMCIFASNVPGANIETLQSNICAKLDPKAIYDFALKVPHGDIQILESAILKTKSIGFAYMFARDIEGADIQKLQQAIISSKDASYIYIFAQDVGGADIDLLYEAILETKNNEYISKFYDGIVQCTNISEYGFISDSIVFNELNNFKISMIMDT
;
A
#
# COMPACT_ATOMS: atom_id res chain seq x y z
N MET A 1 -43.08 -17.12 38.45
CA MET A 1 -42.42 -15.80 38.55
C MET A 1 -42.94 -15.06 39.77
N ASN A 2 -42.07 -14.50 40.62
CA ASN A 2 -42.52 -13.71 41.77
C ASN A 2 -43.02 -12.32 41.32
N LYS A 3 -43.78 -11.63 42.17
CA LYS A 3 -44.42 -10.34 41.82
C LYS A 3 -43.41 -9.27 41.38
N ILE A 4 -42.23 -9.22 42.00
CA ILE A 4 -41.18 -8.26 41.67
C ILE A 4 -40.64 -8.51 40.25
N LYS A 5 -40.31 -9.76 39.91
CA LYS A 5 -39.84 -10.12 38.57
C LYS A 5 -40.91 -9.92 37.50
N PHE A 6 -42.20 -10.05 37.86
CA PHE A 6 -43.29 -9.75 36.93
C PHE A 6 -43.38 -8.25 36.61
N GLU A 7 -43.26 -7.37 37.61
CA GLU A 7 -43.23 -5.93 37.37
C GLU A 7 -41.97 -5.48 36.62
N GLU A 8 -40.80 -6.08 36.90
CA GLU A 8 -39.57 -5.82 36.13
C GLU A 8 -39.72 -6.23 34.67
N PHE A 9 -40.31 -7.40 34.39
CA PHE A 9 -40.62 -7.86 33.04
C PHE A 9 -41.58 -6.92 32.33
N LYS A 10 -42.67 -6.53 32.99
CA LYS A 10 -43.68 -5.61 32.46
C LYS A 10 -43.06 -4.26 32.12
N THR A 11 -42.24 -3.71 33.01
CA THR A 11 -41.50 -2.47 32.80
C THR A 11 -40.57 -2.58 31.58
N ALA A 12 -39.78 -3.66 31.49
CA ALA A 12 -38.88 -3.88 30.36
C ALA A 12 -39.63 -3.95 29.01
N ILE A 13 -40.84 -4.52 28.98
CA ILE A 13 -41.67 -4.60 27.78
C ILE A 13 -42.34 -3.26 27.46
N GLU A 14 -42.93 -2.59 28.45
CA GLU A 14 -43.70 -1.36 28.26
C GLU A 14 -42.83 -0.20 27.75
N PHE A 15 -41.63 -0.04 28.33
CA PHE A 15 -40.73 1.03 27.95
C PHE A 15 -39.84 0.69 26.75
N LYS A 16 -39.79 -0.59 26.35
CA LYS A 16 -38.97 -1.09 25.24
C LYS A 16 -37.51 -0.62 25.35
N ASP A 17 -37.00 -0.48 26.56
CA ASP A 17 -35.62 -0.06 26.80
C ASP A 17 -34.69 -1.27 26.66
N PRO A 18 -33.79 -1.31 25.66
CA PRO A 18 -32.92 -2.45 25.46
C PRO A 18 -32.01 -2.72 26.67
N LYS A 19 -31.65 -1.71 27.47
CA LYS A 19 -30.84 -1.93 28.68
C LYS A 19 -31.61 -2.71 29.74
N GLN A 20 -32.88 -2.36 29.96
CA GLN A 20 -33.75 -3.06 30.91
C GLN A 20 -34.05 -4.48 30.44
N ILE A 21 -34.34 -4.66 29.14
CA ILE A 21 -34.53 -5.98 28.54
C ILE A 21 -33.31 -6.87 28.78
N MET A 22 -32.10 -6.36 28.50
CA MET A 22 -30.86 -7.11 28.70
C MET A 22 -30.61 -7.43 30.18
N ASN A 23 -30.81 -6.47 31.09
CA ASN A 23 -30.61 -6.69 32.52
C ASN A 23 -31.60 -7.72 33.08
N PHE A 24 -32.87 -7.64 32.66
CA PHE A 24 -33.88 -8.60 33.05
C PHE A 24 -33.54 -10.01 32.55
N ALA A 25 -33.18 -10.15 31.26
CA ALA A 25 -32.80 -11.42 30.66
C ALA A 25 -31.59 -12.06 31.37
N LYS A 26 -30.57 -11.27 31.71
CA LYS A 26 -29.36 -11.74 32.44
C LYS A 26 -29.67 -12.26 33.85
N ASN A 27 -30.62 -11.64 34.54
CA ASN A 27 -30.99 -11.97 35.92
C ASN A 27 -32.13 -13.01 36.02
N LEU A 28 -32.69 -13.43 34.88
CA LEU A 28 -33.77 -14.40 34.86
C LEU A 28 -33.25 -15.79 35.21
N CYS A 29 -33.92 -16.45 36.17
CA CYS A 29 -33.52 -17.79 36.61
C CYS A 29 -33.93 -18.81 35.56
N VAL A 30 -32.98 -19.62 35.11
CA VAL A 30 -33.20 -20.72 34.13
C VAL A 30 -34.21 -21.77 34.58
N LYS A 31 -34.53 -21.84 35.88
CA LYS A 31 -35.54 -22.76 36.44
C LYS A 31 -36.95 -22.16 36.46
N GLU A 32 -37.14 -20.93 35.97
CA GLU A 32 -38.45 -20.30 35.87
C GLU A 32 -39.33 -21.07 34.87
N LEU A 33 -40.58 -21.36 35.23
CA LEU A 33 -41.47 -22.23 34.45
C LEU A 33 -41.70 -21.76 33.01
N GLN A 34 -41.60 -20.45 32.78
CA GLN A 34 -41.81 -19.81 31.47
C GLN A 34 -40.52 -19.24 30.88
N TYR A 35 -39.35 -19.69 31.34
CA TYR A 35 -38.04 -19.14 30.93
C TYR A 35 -37.93 -18.99 29.41
N ASP A 36 -38.11 -20.08 28.66
CA ASP A 36 -37.93 -20.06 27.20
C ASP A 36 -38.93 -19.15 26.48
N SER A 37 -40.18 -19.10 26.97
CA SER A 37 -41.19 -18.20 26.40
C SER A 37 -40.83 -16.74 26.65
N ILE A 38 -40.36 -16.42 27.85
CA ILE A 38 -39.93 -15.07 28.23
C ILE A 38 -38.74 -14.65 27.38
N ILE A 39 -37.70 -15.49 27.30
CA ILE A 39 -36.51 -15.21 26.48
C ILE A 39 -36.90 -14.98 25.01
N ASN A 40 -37.78 -15.82 24.44
CA ASN A 40 -38.29 -15.65 23.08
C ASN A 40 -39.01 -14.31 22.88
N SER A 41 -39.87 -13.90 23.81
CA SER A 41 -40.55 -12.60 23.72
C SER A 41 -39.58 -11.41 23.80
N LEU A 42 -38.56 -11.50 24.65
CA LEU A 42 -37.57 -10.43 24.79
C LEU A 42 -36.75 -10.24 23.50
N GLN A 43 -36.31 -11.32 22.87
CA GLN A 43 -35.60 -11.22 21.59
C GLN A 43 -36.51 -10.69 20.46
N ASP A 44 -37.81 -11.03 20.45
CA ASP A 44 -38.77 -10.47 19.50
C ASP A 44 -38.91 -8.96 19.65
N ILE A 45 -38.95 -8.46 20.88
CA ILE A 45 -38.99 -7.03 21.16
C ILE A 45 -37.71 -6.35 20.66
N LEU A 46 -36.53 -6.94 20.88
CA LEU A 46 -35.28 -6.39 20.39
C LEU A 46 -35.25 -6.29 18.85
N ILE A 47 -35.71 -7.33 18.15
CA ILE A 47 -35.80 -7.36 16.69
C ILE A 47 -36.81 -6.32 16.19
N ALA A 48 -38.03 -6.32 16.74
CA ALA A 48 -39.13 -5.46 16.29
C ALA A 48 -38.84 -3.97 16.47
N ASN A 49 -37.94 -3.60 17.39
CA ASN A 49 -37.52 -2.22 17.63
C ASN A 49 -36.12 -1.92 17.06
N GLU A 50 -35.58 -2.79 16.21
CA GLU A 50 -34.30 -2.58 15.51
C GLU A 50 -33.08 -2.35 16.44
N PHE A 51 -33.07 -2.94 17.63
CA PHE A 51 -31.95 -2.84 18.57
C PHE A 51 -30.83 -3.84 18.22
N TRP A 52 -30.26 -3.72 17.02
CA TRP A 52 -29.37 -4.72 16.41
C TRP A 52 -28.11 -5.04 17.22
N LEU A 53 -27.49 -4.04 17.86
CA LEU A 53 -26.37 -4.28 18.78
C LEU A 53 -26.83 -5.12 19.98
N ASN A 54 -28.01 -4.83 20.53
CA ASN A 54 -28.58 -5.61 21.62
C ASN A 54 -29.03 -7.00 21.16
N VAL A 55 -29.46 -7.17 19.91
CA VAL A 55 -29.72 -8.50 19.34
C VAL A 55 -28.46 -9.36 19.35
N ILE A 56 -27.32 -8.81 18.91
CA ILE A 56 -26.02 -9.51 18.94
C ILE A 56 -25.59 -9.81 20.38
N GLU A 57 -25.66 -8.82 21.28
CA GLU A 57 -25.33 -9.00 22.70
C GLU A 57 -26.26 -10.01 23.38
N PHE A 58 -27.53 -10.06 23.00
CA PHE A 58 -28.50 -11.04 23.50
C PHE A 58 -28.11 -12.44 23.06
N ALA A 59 -27.81 -12.64 21.77
CA ALA A 59 -27.31 -13.91 21.24
C ALA A 59 -26.04 -14.38 21.96
N LYS A 60 -25.13 -13.45 22.28
CA LYS A 60 -23.83 -13.75 22.90
C LYS A 60 -23.93 -14.12 24.37
N HIS A 61 -24.81 -13.45 25.12
CA HIS A 61 -24.75 -13.47 26.59
C HIS A 61 -25.97 -14.11 27.27
N ILE A 62 -27.09 -14.30 26.56
CA ILE A 62 -28.31 -14.81 27.17
C ILE A 62 -28.46 -16.29 26.89
N ARG A 63 -28.51 -17.10 27.96
CA ARG A 63 -28.77 -18.54 27.85
C ARG A 63 -30.17 -18.77 27.29
N GLY A 64 -30.30 -19.73 26.38
CA GLY A 64 -31.58 -20.02 25.71
C GLY A 64 -31.95 -19.04 24.60
N ALA A 65 -31.09 -18.07 24.26
CA ALA A 65 -31.28 -17.24 23.07
C ALA A 65 -31.39 -18.12 21.82
N ASN A 66 -32.40 -17.84 20.98
CA ASN A 66 -32.57 -18.56 19.73
C ASN A 66 -31.62 -17.99 18.67
N ILE A 67 -30.41 -18.53 18.59
CA ILE A 67 -29.34 -18.08 17.69
C ILE A 67 -29.78 -18.09 16.23
N GLN A 68 -30.50 -19.11 15.77
CA GLN A 68 -30.96 -19.20 14.38
C GLN A 68 -31.91 -18.05 14.03
N LYS A 69 -32.87 -17.76 14.90
CA LYS A 69 -33.81 -16.64 14.72
C LYS A 69 -33.11 -15.29 14.73
N LEU A 70 -32.18 -15.09 15.67
CA LEU A 70 -31.42 -13.83 15.75
C LEU A 70 -30.49 -13.66 14.55
N GLN A 71 -29.83 -14.73 14.12
CA GLN A 71 -29.01 -14.74 12.92
C GLN A 71 -29.83 -14.38 11.68
N GLN A 72 -31.00 -14.99 11.50
CA GLN A 72 -31.86 -14.69 10.36
C GLN A 72 -32.30 -13.22 10.37
N ALA A 73 -32.68 -12.66 11.53
CA ALA A 73 -33.03 -11.25 11.64
C ALA A 73 -31.87 -10.31 11.25
N ILE A 74 -30.62 -10.66 11.61
CA ILE A 74 -29.43 -9.90 11.20
C ILE A 74 -29.19 -10.00 9.69
N ILE A 75 -29.38 -11.19 9.09
CA ILE A 75 -29.27 -11.39 7.65
C ILE A 75 -30.35 -10.57 6.91
N ASP A 76 -31.58 -10.62 7.38
CA ASP A 76 -32.72 -9.90 6.80
C ASP A 76 -32.52 -8.38 6.86
N LYS A 77 -31.85 -7.88 7.92
CA LYS A 77 -31.46 -6.48 8.02
C LYS A 77 -30.48 -6.06 6.92
N GLY A 78 -29.65 -6.98 6.42
CA GLY A 78 -28.74 -6.75 5.29
C GLY A 78 -27.58 -5.78 5.56
N SER A 79 -27.35 -5.38 6.82
CA SER A 79 -26.23 -4.51 7.17
C SER A 79 -24.94 -5.31 7.26
N PRO A 80 -23.92 -5.03 6.41
CA PRO A 80 -22.69 -5.82 6.40
C PRO A 80 -21.95 -5.77 7.74
N GLY A 81 -22.01 -4.63 8.44
CA GLY A 81 -21.43 -4.49 9.77
C GLY A 81 -22.06 -5.43 10.79
N TYR A 82 -23.39 -5.55 10.82
CA TYR A 82 -24.06 -6.44 11.77
C TYR A 82 -23.89 -7.91 11.41
N ILE A 83 -23.88 -8.26 10.12
CA ILE A 83 -23.59 -9.63 9.66
C ILE A 83 -22.18 -10.05 10.10
N PHE A 84 -21.18 -9.20 9.84
CA PHE A 84 -19.80 -9.45 10.28
C PHE A 84 -19.69 -9.56 11.80
N GLU A 85 -20.29 -8.64 12.55
CA GLU A 85 -20.23 -8.65 14.01
C GLU A 85 -20.89 -9.89 14.62
N PHE A 86 -22.00 -10.34 14.04
CA PHE A 86 -22.65 -11.57 14.46
C PHE A 86 -21.76 -12.79 14.20
N ALA A 87 -21.18 -12.92 13.01
CA ALA A 87 -20.25 -14.00 12.68
C ALA A 87 -19.02 -14.01 13.60
N ARG A 88 -18.52 -12.83 13.96
CA ARG A 88 -17.34 -12.66 14.81
C ARG A 88 -17.60 -13.03 16.27
N CYS A 89 -18.76 -12.65 16.79
CA CYS A 89 -19.05 -12.73 18.22
C CYS A 89 -19.73 -14.04 18.65
N ILE A 90 -20.39 -14.74 17.72
CA ILE A 90 -21.26 -15.87 18.05
C ILE A 90 -20.64 -17.18 17.54
N VAL A 91 -20.13 -17.99 18.48
CA VAL A 91 -19.37 -19.22 18.21
C VAL A 91 -20.17 -20.26 17.41
N ASP A 92 -21.46 -20.43 17.72
CA ASP A 92 -22.33 -21.43 17.09
C ASP A 92 -23.13 -20.87 15.91
N SER A 93 -22.72 -19.73 15.36
CA SER A 93 -23.40 -19.15 14.19
C SER A 93 -23.12 -19.95 12.92
N ASN A 94 -24.10 -19.97 12.01
CA ASN A 94 -23.93 -20.61 10.72
C ASN A 94 -23.15 -19.66 9.78
N ILE A 95 -21.84 -19.90 9.71
CA ILE A 95 -20.88 -19.10 8.93
C ILE A 95 -21.19 -19.13 7.43
N GLU A 96 -21.63 -20.25 6.88
CA GLU A 96 -21.97 -20.37 5.46
C GLU A 96 -23.12 -19.43 5.07
N LEU A 97 -24.17 -19.38 5.90
CA LEU A 97 -25.29 -18.45 5.70
C LEU A 97 -24.86 -16.99 5.86
N LEU A 98 -24.04 -16.68 6.87
CA LEU A 98 -23.53 -15.33 7.10
C LEU A 98 -22.59 -14.87 5.98
N GLN A 99 -21.77 -15.77 5.45
CA GLN A 99 -20.94 -15.50 4.29
C GLN A 99 -21.80 -15.24 3.05
N SER A 100 -22.80 -16.08 2.81
CA SER A 100 -23.74 -15.86 1.69
C SER A 100 -24.45 -14.51 1.81
N ALA A 101 -24.77 -14.08 3.04
CA ALA A 101 -25.36 -12.78 3.29
C ALA A 101 -24.35 -11.63 3.07
N ILE A 102 -23.11 -11.74 3.56
CA ILE A 102 -22.12 -10.66 3.42
C ILE A 102 -21.75 -10.42 1.96
N LEU A 103 -21.65 -11.49 1.16
CA LEU A 103 -21.34 -11.40 -0.27
C LEU A 103 -22.44 -10.66 -1.06
N LYS A 104 -23.69 -10.72 -0.62
CA LYS A 104 -24.82 -9.99 -1.24
C LYS A 104 -24.83 -8.49 -0.93
N THR A 105 -24.06 -8.02 0.05
CA THR A 105 -24.03 -6.60 0.43
C THR A 105 -23.18 -5.74 -0.50
N SER A 106 -22.37 -6.36 -1.36
CA SER A 106 -21.35 -5.70 -2.19
C SER A 106 -20.35 -4.83 -1.42
N SER A 107 -20.26 -5.00 -0.09
CA SER A 107 -19.35 -4.23 0.75
C SER A 107 -18.00 -4.91 0.85
N ASN A 108 -17.12 -4.61 -0.11
CA ASN A 108 -15.79 -5.23 -0.19
C ASN A 108 -14.97 -5.12 1.11
N ILE A 109 -15.10 -4.01 1.86
CA ILE A 109 -14.46 -3.84 3.18
C ILE A 109 -14.86 -4.97 4.13
N TYR A 110 -16.17 -5.22 4.26
CA TYR A 110 -16.65 -6.25 5.17
C TYR A 110 -16.46 -7.65 4.62
N ILE A 111 -16.46 -7.83 3.29
CA ILE A 111 -16.14 -9.09 2.64
C ILE A 111 -14.66 -9.48 2.93
N CYS A 112 -13.71 -8.55 2.79
CA CYS A 112 -12.30 -8.78 3.15
C CYS A 112 -12.12 -9.01 4.66
N LYS A 113 -12.80 -8.23 5.51
CA LYS A 113 -12.79 -8.45 6.97
C LYS A 113 -13.34 -9.82 7.35
N PHE A 114 -14.37 -10.28 6.65
CA PHE A 114 -14.95 -11.60 6.89
C PHE A 114 -13.91 -12.69 6.61
N ALA A 115 -13.24 -12.64 5.45
CA ALA A 115 -12.21 -13.61 5.08
C ALA A 115 -10.99 -13.60 6.03
N SER A 116 -10.54 -12.42 6.47
CA SER A 116 -9.35 -12.30 7.32
C SER A 116 -9.58 -12.70 8.78
N ILE A 117 -10.81 -12.57 9.30
CA ILE A 117 -11.09 -12.72 10.73
C ILE A 117 -11.95 -13.95 11.04
N ILE A 118 -12.91 -14.30 10.19
CA ILE A 118 -13.91 -15.32 10.50
C ILE A 118 -13.37 -16.71 10.17
N LYS A 119 -13.20 -17.53 11.20
CA LYS A 119 -12.78 -18.93 11.04
C LYS A 119 -13.85 -19.73 10.29
N GLY A 120 -13.42 -20.54 9.34
CA GLY A 120 -14.33 -21.35 8.52
C GLY A 120 -14.93 -20.60 7.32
N ALA A 121 -14.56 -19.34 7.09
CA ALA A 121 -14.89 -18.65 5.84
C ALA A 121 -14.29 -19.37 4.63
N ASP A 122 -15.08 -19.52 3.56
CA ASP A 122 -14.59 -20.02 2.28
C ASP A 122 -13.87 -18.90 1.54
N ILE A 123 -12.54 -18.89 1.70
CA ILE A 123 -11.62 -17.91 1.12
C ILE A 123 -11.71 -17.89 -0.41
N ARG A 124 -11.91 -19.04 -1.07
CA ARG A 124 -11.96 -19.11 -2.54
C ARG A 124 -13.22 -18.45 -3.10
N LEU A 125 -14.35 -18.67 -2.43
CA LEU A 125 -15.60 -18.03 -2.81
C LEU A 125 -15.51 -16.52 -2.59
N ILE A 126 -14.96 -16.08 -1.46
CA ILE A 126 -14.78 -14.66 -1.16
C ILE A 126 -13.80 -14.00 -2.15
N GLU A 127 -12.67 -14.64 -2.43
CA GLU A 127 -11.69 -14.15 -3.41
C GLU A 127 -12.35 -13.93 -4.78
N SER A 128 -13.19 -14.88 -5.22
CA SER A 128 -13.90 -14.75 -6.49
C SER A 128 -14.84 -13.54 -6.50
N ALA A 129 -15.57 -13.30 -5.41
CA ALA A 129 -16.42 -12.11 -5.28
C ALA A 129 -15.63 -10.80 -5.28
N ILE A 130 -14.44 -10.77 -4.64
CA ILE A 130 -13.55 -9.60 -4.70
C ILE A 130 -13.06 -9.35 -6.13
N ILE A 131 -12.68 -10.40 -6.85
CA ILE A 131 -12.28 -10.29 -8.25
C ILE A 131 -13.43 -9.78 -9.12
N GLU A 132 -14.63 -10.36 -8.97
CA GLU A 132 -15.85 -9.98 -9.70
C GLU A 132 -16.28 -8.54 -9.43
N SER A 133 -15.95 -7.99 -8.26
CA SER A 133 -16.20 -6.58 -7.95
C SER A 133 -15.39 -5.60 -8.83
N GLY A 134 -14.33 -6.09 -9.48
CA GLY A 134 -13.42 -5.28 -10.31
C GLY A 134 -12.56 -4.29 -9.52
N SER A 135 -12.60 -4.31 -8.20
CA SER A 135 -11.85 -3.37 -7.37
C SER A 135 -10.44 -3.84 -7.10
N TYR A 136 -9.48 -3.32 -7.86
CA TYR A 136 -8.05 -3.58 -7.66
C TYR A 136 -7.53 -3.19 -6.27
N VAL A 137 -8.17 -2.21 -5.61
CA VAL A 137 -7.86 -1.83 -4.22
C VAL A 137 -8.08 -3.00 -3.28
N TYR A 138 -9.24 -3.65 -3.40
CA TYR A 138 -9.58 -4.78 -2.55
C TYR A 138 -8.94 -6.09 -3.02
N MET A 139 -8.61 -6.26 -4.30
CA MET A 139 -7.77 -7.38 -4.75
C MET A 139 -6.40 -7.32 -4.07
N TYR A 140 -5.78 -6.14 -4.03
CA TYR A 140 -4.53 -5.90 -3.31
C TYR A 140 -4.69 -6.13 -1.80
N GLU A 141 -5.70 -5.50 -1.16
CA GLU A 141 -5.92 -5.63 0.28
C GLU A 141 -6.16 -7.09 0.67
N PHE A 142 -6.92 -7.83 -0.13
CA PHE A 142 -7.18 -9.26 0.08
C PHE A 142 -5.89 -10.08 -0.03
N ALA A 143 -5.08 -9.86 -1.07
CA ALA A 143 -3.80 -10.55 -1.24
C ALA A 143 -2.83 -10.28 -0.09
N ALA A 144 -2.80 -9.05 0.43
CA ALA A 144 -1.89 -8.64 1.50
C ALA A 144 -2.33 -9.12 2.90
N SER A 145 -3.65 -9.27 3.14
CA SER A 145 -4.19 -9.44 4.50
C SER A 145 -4.85 -10.79 4.77
N VAL A 146 -5.23 -11.55 3.75
CA VAL A 146 -6.00 -12.79 3.91
C VAL A 146 -5.09 -14.01 3.79
N ALA A 147 -4.96 -14.76 4.87
CA ALA A 147 -4.25 -16.04 4.86
C ALA A 147 -4.95 -17.04 3.93
N GLY A 148 -4.19 -17.64 3.01
CA GLY A 148 -4.71 -18.59 2.02
C GLY A 148 -5.25 -17.94 0.74
N ALA A 149 -5.09 -16.62 0.57
CA ALA A 149 -5.35 -15.95 -0.70
C ALA A 149 -4.45 -16.51 -1.82
N ASN A 150 -5.00 -16.64 -3.03
CA ASN A 150 -4.26 -17.05 -4.21
C ASN A 150 -3.59 -15.84 -4.84
N ILE A 151 -2.33 -15.61 -4.42
CA ILE A 151 -1.54 -14.47 -4.85
C ILE A 151 -1.36 -14.45 -6.37
N ASP A 152 -1.06 -15.59 -6.99
CA ASP A 152 -0.88 -15.68 -8.44
C ASP A 152 -2.17 -15.27 -9.18
N ARG A 153 -3.33 -15.76 -8.75
CA ARG A 153 -4.61 -15.42 -9.38
C ARG A 153 -4.90 -13.92 -9.25
N LEU A 154 -4.78 -13.35 -8.05
CA LEU A 154 -5.02 -11.93 -7.80
C LEU A 154 -4.05 -11.05 -8.59
N GLN A 155 -2.78 -11.47 -8.67
CA GLN A 155 -1.77 -10.79 -9.47
C GLN A 155 -2.13 -10.74 -10.95
N GLN A 156 -2.58 -11.87 -11.52
CA GLN A 156 -3.00 -11.91 -12.93
C GLN A 156 -4.17 -10.96 -13.21
N GLU A 157 -5.13 -10.85 -12.30
CA GLU A 157 -6.24 -9.89 -12.46
C GLU A 157 -5.76 -8.43 -12.39
N ILE A 158 -4.82 -8.10 -11.50
CA ILE A 158 -4.22 -6.76 -11.44
C ILE A 158 -3.44 -6.43 -12.71
N ILE A 159 -2.69 -7.39 -13.25
CA ILE A 159 -1.96 -7.22 -14.52
C ILE A 159 -2.92 -6.91 -15.67
N LYS A 160 -4.07 -7.59 -15.75
CA LYS A 160 -5.09 -7.36 -16.80
C LYS A 160 -5.68 -5.95 -16.76
N ILE A 161 -5.93 -5.42 -15.56
CA ILE A 161 -6.44 -4.04 -15.38
C ILE A 161 -5.39 -3.01 -15.84
N PHE A 162 -4.12 -3.39 -15.78
CA PHE A 162 -2.98 -2.59 -16.21
C PHE A 162 -2.88 -1.25 -15.47
N ASN A 163 -2.93 -1.30 -14.14
CA ASN A 163 -2.65 -0.15 -13.31
C ASN A 163 -1.21 -0.27 -12.76
N SER A 164 -0.27 0.44 -13.37
CA SER A 164 1.16 0.39 -12.99
C SER A 164 1.41 0.73 -11.53
N THR A 165 0.67 1.70 -10.97
CA THR A 165 0.73 2.04 -9.55
C THR A 165 0.38 0.84 -8.68
N TYR A 166 -0.72 0.14 -8.97
CA TYR A 166 -1.12 -1.03 -8.20
C TYR A 166 -0.24 -2.25 -8.45
N MET A 167 0.33 -2.40 -9.64
CA MET A 167 1.36 -3.42 -9.88
C MET A 167 2.60 -3.18 -9.01
N CYS A 168 3.05 -1.92 -8.87
CA CYS A 168 4.16 -1.57 -7.97
C CYS A 168 3.78 -1.81 -6.51
N ILE A 169 2.62 -1.34 -6.07
CA ILE A 169 2.14 -1.54 -4.69
C ILE A 169 2.04 -3.04 -4.37
N PHE A 170 1.51 -3.84 -5.29
CA PHE A 170 1.39 -5.28 -5.12
C PHE A 170 2.77 -5.94 -5.01
N ALA A 171 3.69 -5.60 -5.91
CA ALA A 171 5.06 -6.11 -5.89
C ALA A 171 5.79 -5.79 -4.58
N SER A 172 5.65 -4.56 -4.06
CA SER A 172 6.36 -4.14 -2.85
C SER A 172 5.75 -4.68 -1.55
N ASN A 173 4.43 -4.94 -1.51
CA ASN A 173 3.72 -5.14 -0.25
C ASN A 173 3.04 -6.51 -0.10
N VAL A 174 2.93 -7.32 -1.16
CA VAL A 174 2.27 -8.64 -1.09
C VAL A 174 3.32 -9.74 -0.98
N PRO A 175 3.41 -10.45 0.16
CA PRO A 175 4.29 -11.61 0.29
C PRO A 175 3.96 -12.69 -0.73
N GLY A 176 4.97 -13.19 -1.43
CA GLY A 176 4.81 -14.21 -2.48
C GLY A 176 4.42 -13.65 -3.85
N ALA A 177 4.36 -12.33 -4.04
CA ALA A 177 4.18 -11.75 -5.37
C ALA A 177 5.32 -12.15 -6.32
N ASN A 178 4.97 -12.46 -7.57
CA ASN A 178 5.95 -12.77 -8.61
C ASN A 178 6.42 -11.47 -9.26
N ILE A 179 7.52 -10.94 -8.72
CA ILE A 179 8.16 -9.68 -9.12
C ILE A 179 8.59 -9.70 -10.58
N GLU A 180 9.18 -10.80 -11.06
CA GLU A 180 9.65 -10.95 -12.44
C GLU A 180 8.49 -10.76 -13.45
N THR A 181 7.34 -11.36 -13.17
CA THR A 181 6.15 -11.25 -14.03
C THR A 181 5.61 -9.82 -14.01
N LEU A 182 5.52 -9.19 -12.84
CA LEU A 182 5.06 -7.80 -12.71
C LEU A 182 6.00 -6.85 -13.44
N GLN A 183 7.31 -7.00 -13.23
CA GLN A 183 8.35 -6.22 -13.88
C GLN A 183 8.29 -6.35 -15.40
N SER A 184 8.18 -7.58 -15.92
CA SER A 184 8.10 -7.83 -17.36
C SER A 184 6.89 -7.12 -18.00
N ASN A 185 5.75 -7.12 -17.30
CA ASN A 185 4.54 -6.42 -17.75
C ASN A 185 4.69 -4.88 -17.70
N ILE A 186 5.36 -4.33 -16.69
CA ILE A 186 5.71 -2.89 -16.63
C ILE A 186 6.62 -2.51 -17.79
N CYS A 187 7.70 -3.27 -18.00
CA CYS A 187 8.70 -3.01 -19.04
C CYS A 187 8.13 -3.10 -20.45
N ALA A 188 7.21 -4.05 -20.70
CA ALA A 188 6.60 -4.25 -22.01
C ALA A 188 5.82 -3.03 -22.53
N LYS A 189 5.44 -2.12 -21.63
CA LYS A 189 4.55 -1.00 -21.95
C LYS A 189 5.30 0.29 -22.21
N LEU A 190 6.59 0.32 -21.89
CA LEU A 190 7.49 1.43 -22.21
C LEU A 190 6.98 2.79 -21.69
N ASP A 191 6.23 2.79 -20.59
CA ASP A 191 5.96 4.01 -19.83
C ASP A 191 7.16 4.28 -18.91
N PRO A 192 7.98 5.32 -19.22
CA PRO A 192 9.21 5.56 -18.48
C PRO A 192 8.95 5.91 -17.01
N LYS A 193 7.80 6.53 -16.70
CA LYS A 193 7.44 6.84 -15.31
C LYS A 193 7.16 5.58 -14.53
N ALA A 194 6.39 4.65 -15.10
CA ALA A 194 6.07 3.38 -14.45
C ALA A 194 7.32 2.51 -14.23
N ILE A 195 8.23 2.46 -15.20
CA ILE A 195 9.49 1.71 -15.09
C ILE A 195 10.38 2.32 -14.00
N TYR A 196 10.54 3.64 -13.99
CA TYR A 196 11.29 4.36 -12.96
C TYR A 196 10.68 4.16 -11.56
N ASP A 197 9.36 4.32 -11.43
CA ASP A 197 8.65 4.11 -10.16
C ASP A 197 8.83 2.66 -9.66
N PHE A 198 8.83 1.68 -10.56
CA PHE A 198 9.04 0.28 -10.20
C PHE A 198 10.47 0.06 -9.68
N ALA A 199 11.49 0.55 -10.40
CA ALA A 199 12.89 0.45 -9.98
C ALA A 199 13.16 1.10 -8.61
N LEU A 200 12.51 2.24 -8.35
CA LEU A 200 12.68 2.99 -7.11
C LEU A 200 11.99 2.33 -5.91
N LYS A 201 10.81 1.74 -6.11
CA LYS A 201 9.91 1.33 -5.01
C LYS A 201 9.85 -0.17 -4.78
N VAL A 202 10.21 -0.99 -5.76
CA VAL A 202 10.07 -2.44 -5.69
C VAL A 202 11.42 -3.07 -5.36
N PRO A 203 11.58 -3.66 -4.17
CA PRO A 203 12.82 -4.34 -3.82
C PRO A 203 13.00 -5.60 -4.71
N HIS A 204 14.26 -5.95 -4.97
CA HIS A 204 14.63 -7.15 -5.75
C HIS A 204 14.18 -7.15 -7.22
N GLY A 205 13.77 -6.00 -7.77
CA GLY A 205 13.62 -5.86 -9.22
C GLY A 205 14.97 -5.99 -9.94
N ASP A 206 14.96 -6.58 -11.13
CA ASP A 206 16.15 -6.66 -11.97
C ASP A 206 16.40 -5.30 -12.63
N ILE A 207 17.40 -4.59 -12.10
CA ILE A 207 17.77 -3.24 -12.54
C ILE A 207 18.23 -3.22 -14.01
N GLN A 208 18.90 -4.27 -14.51
CA GLN A 208 19.40 -4.31 -15.88
C GLN A 208 18.26 -4.40 -16.90
N ILE A 209 17.21 -5.16 -16.57
CA ILE A 209 16.00 -5.23 -17.39
C ILE A 209 15.25 -3.89 -17.37
N LEU A 210 15.07 -3.29 -16.19
CA LEU A 210 14.39 -2.01 -16.02
C LEU A 210 15.12 -0.87 -16.76
N GLU A 211 16.43 -0.79 -16.61
CA GLU A 211 17.29 0.16 -17.33
C GLU A 211 17.17 -0.02 -18.84
N SER A 212 17.26 -1.27 -19.32
CA SER A 212 17.12 -1.57 -20.75
C SER A 212 15.73 -1.17 -21.26
N ALA A 213 14.68 -1.24 -20.43
CA ALA A 213 13.35 -0.74 -20.77
C ALA A 213 13.31 0.79 -20.80
N ILE A 214 13.92 1.49 -19.82
CA ILE A 214 14.04 2.97 -19.81
C ILE A 214 14.73 3.46 -21.08
N LEU A 215 15.85 2.86 -21.45
CA LEU A 215 16.60 3.24 -22.66
C LEU A 215 15.77 3.05 -23.94
N LYS A 216 14.93 1.99 -24.00
CA LYS A 216 14.00 1.77 -25.12
C LYS A 216 12.92 2.84 -25.22
N THR A 217 12.51 3.46 -24.11
CA THR A 217 11.55 4.58 -24.14
C THR A 217 12.13 5.84 -24.80
N LYS A 218 13.47 5.95 -24.86
CA LYS A 218 14.20 7.15 -25.30
C LYS A 218 13.87 8.42 -24.50
N SER A 219 13.31 8.28 -23.31
CA SER A 219 13.05 9.41 -22.42
C SER A 219 14.32 9.82 -21.69
N ILE A 220 14.98 10.86 -22.18
CA ILE A 220 16.26 11.35 -21.66
C ILE A 220 16.14 11.79 -20.20
N GLY A 221 15.04 12.46 -19.84
CA GLY A 221 14.80 12.87 -18.45
C GLY A 221 14.71 11.69 -17.48
N PHE A 222 14.00 10.62 -17.87
CA PHE A 222 13.94 9.41 -17.04
C PHE A 222 15.23 8.59 -17.08
N ALA A 223 16.00 8.60 -18.18
CA ALA A 223 17.34 8.00 -18.21
C ALA A 223 18.30 8.70 -17.23
N TYR A 224 18.28 10.04 -17.19
CA TYR A 224 19.02 10.83 -16.21
C TYR A 224 18.57 10.51 -14.77
N MET A 225 17.26 10.56 -14.49
CA MET A 225 16.74 10.24 -13.15
C MET A 225 17.11 8.82 -12.73
N PHE A 226 17.05 7.85 -13.65
CA PHE A 226 17.41 6.47 -13.37
C PHE A 226 18.89 6.34 -12.99
N ALA A 227 19.80 6.97 -13.74
CA ALA A 227 21.24 6.95 -13.44
C ALA A 227 21.57 7.60 -12.09
N ARG A 228 20.85 8.68 -11.75
CA ARG A 228 21.05 9.44 -10.51
C ARG A 228 20.49 8.71 -9.28
N ASP A 229 19.31 8.14 -9.41
CA ASP A 229 18.50 7.72 -8.25
C ASP A 229 18.52 6.21 -7.99
N ILE A 230 18.87 5.38 -8.99
CA ILE A 230 18.76 3.91 -8.90
C ILE A 230 20.12 3.27 -8.64
N GLU A 231 20.29 2.69 -7.45
CA GLU A 231 21.48 1.93 -7.09
C GLU A 231 21.68 0.72 -8.03
N GLY A 232 22.91 0.53 -8.50
CA GLY A 232 23.26 -0.55 -9.42
C GLY A 232 22.95 -0.28 -10.90
N ALA A 233 22.50 0.93 -11.26
CA ALA A 233 22.37 1.35 -12.65
C ALA A 233 23.74 1.42 -13.37
N ASP A 234 23.78 1.06 -14.65
CA ASP A 234 24.94 1.20 -15.51
C ASP A 234 25.07 2.65 -16.00
N ILE A 235 25.85 3.42 -15.24
CA ILE A 235 26.10 4.83 -15.51
C ILE A 235 26.68 5.05 -16.91
N GLN A 236 27.56 4.18 -17.39
CA GLN A 236 28.20 4.35 -18.71
C GLN A 236 27.17 4.20 -19.83
N LYS A 237 26.30 3.19 -19.74
CA LYS A 237 25.27 2.95 -20.73
C LYS A 237 24.19 4.04 -20.74
N LEU A 238 23.79 4.53 -19.57
CA LEU A 238 22.86 5.66 -19.45
C LEU A 238 23.50 6.96 -19.94
N GLN A 239 24.77 7.21 -19.60
CA GLN A 239 25.55 8.34 -20.10
C GLN A 239 25.61 8.36 -21.62
N GLN A 240 25.86 7.22 -22.26
CA GLN A 240 25.88 7.15 -23.73
C GLN A 240 24.53 7.56 -24.34
N ALA A 241 23.42 7.22 -23.69
CA ALA A 241 22.09 7.65 -24.15
C ALA A 241 21.89 9.17 -23.99
N ILE A 242 22.39 9.76 -22.90
CA ILE A 242 22.38 11.22 -22.69
C ILE A 242 23.21 11.92 -23.77
N ILE A 243 24.45 11.48 -24.02
CA ILE A 243 25.33 12.04 -25.06
C ILE A 243 24.68 11.95 -26.44
N SER A 244 24.11 10.78 -26.75
CA SER A 244 23.46 10.53 -28.05
C SER A 244 22.24 11.42 -28.28
N SER A 245 21.62 11.95 -27.23
CA SER A 245 20.50 12.89 -27.34
C SER A 245 20.93 14.28 -27.86
N LYS A 246 22.21 14.64 -27.68
CA LYS A 246 22.77 15.97 -27.96
C LYS A 246 22.07 17.12 -27.22
N ASP A 247 21.34 16.82 -26.15
CA ASP A 247 20.74 17.83 -25.29
C ASP A 247 21.78 18.37 -24.31
N ALA A 248 22.27 19.57 -24.60
CA ALA A 248 23.31 20.23 -23.79
C ALA A 248 22.91 20.40 -22.32
N SER A 249 21.61 20.58 -22.04
CA SER A 249 21.13 20.73 -20.67
C SER A 249 21.23 19.42 -19.90
N TYR A 250 20.83 18.30 -20.51
CA TYR A 250 20.93 16.98 -19.88
C TYR A 250 22.38 16.49 -19.77
N ILE A 251 23.24 16.79 -20.74
CA ILE A 251 24.68 16.50 -20.66
C ILE A 251 25.29 17.22 -19.45
N TYR A 252 24.98 18.51 -19.29
CA TYR A 252 25.47 19.30 -18.16
C TYR A 252 24.98 18.79 -16.80
N ILE A 253 23.66 18.59 -16.61
CA ILE A 253 23.15 18.14 -15.30
C ILE A 253 23.55 16.70 -14.99
N PHE A 254 23.78 15.85 -16.00
CA PHE A 254 24.27 14.50 -15.77
C PHE A 254 25.70 14.53 -15.22
N ALA A 255 26.59 15.33 -15.80
CA ALA A 255 27.95 15.52 -15.29
C ALA A 255 27.97 16.11 -13.86
N GLN A 256 26.99 16.96 -13.55
CA GLN A 256 26.86 17.60 -12.26
C GLN A 256 26.37 16.65 -11.15
N ASP A 257 25.33 15.86 -11.46
CA ASP A 257 24.55 15.17 -10.41
C ASP A 257 24.81 13.66 -10.34
N VAL A 258 25.35 13.03 -11.39
CA VAL A 258 25.47 11.57 -11.48
C VAL A 258 26.89 11.13 -11.11
N GLY A 259 27.02 10.48 -9.94
CA GLY A 259 28.29 9.90 -9.50
C GLY A 259 28.78 8.79 -10.42
N GLY A 260 30.09 8.78 -10.71
CA GLY A 260 30.70 7.79 -11.61
C GLY A 260 30.56 8.10 -13.10
N ALA A 261 30.03 9.27 -13.46
CA ALA A 261 30.02 9.75 -14.84
C ALA A 261 31.43 10.05 -15.35
N ASP A 262 31.68 9.77 -16.63
CA ASP A 262 32.91 10.13 -17.33
C ASP A 262 32.80 11.59 -17.80
N ILE A 263 33.43 12.48 -17.03
CA ILE A 263 33.38 13.93 -17.21
C ILE A 263 34.08 14.39 -18.49
N ASP A 264 35.19 13.74 -18.86
CA ASP A 264 35.94 14.08 -20.06
C ASP A 264 35.08 13.81 -21.30
N LEU A 265 34.45 12.64 -21.35
CA LEU A 265 33.55 12.27 -22.44
C LEU A 265 32.31 13.20 -22.51
N LEU A 266 31.77 13.61 -21.36
CA LEU A 266 30.66 14.58 -21.31
C LEU A 266 31.08 15.98 -21.75
N TYR A 267 32.31 16.39 -21.46
CA TYR A 267 32.85 17.67 -21.91
C TYR A 267 33.05 17.69 -23.43
N GLU A 268 33.58 16.62 -24.02
CA GLU A 268 33.66 16.50 -25.48
C GLU A 268 32.26 16.57 -26.11
N ALA A 269 31.31 15.80 -25.57
CA ALA A 269 29.94 15.77 -26.05
C ALA A 269 29.24 17.14 -25.97
N ILE A 270 29.45 17.91 -24.89
CA ILE A 270 28.78 19.21 -24.75
C ILE A 270 29.32 20.25 -25.74
N LEU A 271 30.62 20.21 -26.07
CA LEU A 271 31.21 21.07 -27.09
C LEU A 271 30.58 20.82 -28.48
N GLU A 272 30.26 19.56 -28.80
CA GLU A 272 29.61 19.21 -30.06
C GLU A 272 28.19 19.80 -30.20
N THR A 273 27.50 20.06 -29.08
CA THR A 273 26.16 20.68 -29.11
C THR A 273 26.19 22.13 -29.58
N LYS A 274 27.34 22.80 -29.49
CA LYS A 274 27.55 24.24 -29.78
C LYS A 274 26.62 25.16 -28.97
N ASN A 275 26.14 24.69 -27.82
CA ASN A 275 25.34 25.50 -26.91
C ASN A 275 26.26 26.26 -25.95
N ASN A 276 26.63 27.48 -26.32
CA ASN A 276 27.60 28.30 -25.56
C ASN A 276 27.22 28.51 -24.09
N GLU A 277 25.92 28.60 -23.78
CA GLU A 277 25.45 28.80 -22.41
C GLU A 277 25.84 27.59 -21.53
N TYR A 278 25.49 26.38 -21.98
CA TYR A 278 25.78 25.18 -21.21
C TYR A 278 27.25 24.76 -21.28
N ILE A 279 27.96 25.05 -22.38
CA ILE A 279 29.42 24.88 -22.45
C ILE A 279 30.12 25.74 -21.38
N SER A 280 29.73 27.00 -21.24
CA SER A 280 30.29 27.88 -20.19
C SER A 280 29.97 27.35 -18.80
N LYS A 281 28.71 26.98 -18.54
CA LYS A 281 28.28 26.41 -17.26
C LYS A 281 29.08 25.14 -16.90
N PHE A 282 29.32 24.27 -17.88
CA PHE A 282 30.09 23.04 -17.67
C PHE A 282 31.55 23.34 -17.30
N TYR A 283 32.20 24.23 -18.05
CA TYR A 283 33.59 24.59 -17.80
C TYR A 283 33.78 25.23 -16.43
N ASP A 284 32.94 26.21 -16.09
CA ASP A 284 33.03 26.95 -14.84
C ASP A 284 32.61 26.10 -13.63
N GLY A 285 31.56 25.29 -13.79
CA GLY A 285 30.96 24.52 -12.69
C GLY A 285 31.62 23.18 -12.41
N ILE A 286 32.16 22.50 -13.43
CA ILE A 286 32.64 21.12 -13.32
C ILE A 286 34.15 21.04 -13.54
N VAL A 287 34.67 21.60 -14.63
CA VAL A 287 36.10 21.48 -15.00
C VAL A 287 37.00 22.31 -14.09
N GLN A 288 36.64 23.56 -13.78
CA GLN A 288 37.44 24.38 -12.85
C GLN A 288 37.43 23.80 -11.43
N CYS A 289 36.30 23.26 -10.97
CA CYS A 289 36.17 22.68 -9.63
C CYS A 289 36.99 21.40 -9.44
N THR A 290 37.03 20.52 -10.45
CA THR A 290 37.82 19.28 -10.43
C THR A 290 39.32 19.55 -10.39
N ASN A 291 39.79 20.53 -11.17
CA ASN A 291 41.19 20.98 -11.14
C ASN A 291 41.61 21.54 -9.77
N ILE A 292 40.70 22.14 -8.99
CA ILE A 292 41.02 22.65 -7.65
C ILE A 292 41.15 21.50 -6.63
N SER A 293 40.32 20.46 -6.74
CA SER A 293 40.38 19.30 -5.83
C SER A 293 41.63 18.44 -6.02
N GLU A 294 42.18 18.37 -7.23
CA GLU A 294 43.43 17.62 -7.52
C GLU A 294 44.68 18.31 -6.96
N TYR A 295 44.67 19.64 -6.80
CA TYR A 295 45.82 20.39 -6.28
C TYR A 295 45.81 20.65 -4.77
N GLY A 296 44.77 20.21 -4.06
CA GLY A 296 44.63 20.35 -2.61
C GLY A 296 44.45 21.81 -2.15
N PHE A 297 43.78 21.99 -1.01
CA PHE A 297 43.71 23.31 -0.36
C PHE A 297 45.13 23.76 0.01
N ILE A 298 45.71 24.68 -0.76
CA ILE A 298 46.88 25.42 -0.33
C ILE A 298 46.37 26.41 0.71
N SER A 299 46.67 26.19 1.99
CA SER A 299 46.26 27.11 3.04
C SER A 299 46.83 28.50 2.77
N ASP A 300 46.07 29.56 3.06
CA ASP A 300 46.50 30.95 2.86
C ASP A 300 47.87 31.23 3.51
N SER A 301 48.23 30.49 4.55
CA SER A 301 49.55 30.57 5.20
C SER A 301 50.71 30.11 4.32
N ILE A 302 50.52 29.12 3.44
CA ILE A 302 51.55 28.65 2.50
C ILE A 302 51.74 29.70 1.40
N VAL A 303 50.65 30.24 0.86
CA VAL A 303 50.69 31.32 -0.13
C VAL A 303 51.37 32.57 0.45
N PHE A 304 51.06 32.91 1.70
CA PHE A 304 51.64 34.07 2.38
C PHE A 304 53.15 33.88 2.66
N ASN A 305 53.58 32.67 3.01
CA ASN A 305 55.00 32.36 3.23
C ASN A 305 55.81 32.39 1.93
N GLU A 306 55.28 31.82 0.83
CA GLU A 306 55.92 31.88 -0.48
C GLU A 306 56.02 33.31 -1.01
N LEU A 307 54.96 34.13 -0.87
CA LEU A 307 55.00 35.54 -1.24
C LEU A 307 56.02 36.36 -0.43
N ASN A 308 56.18 36.05 0.86
CA ASN A 308 57.19 36.70 1.69
C ASN A 308 58.60 36.26 1.32
N ASN A 309 58.82 34.98 1.03
CA ASN A 309 60.12 34.48 0.55
C ASN A 309 60.50 35.10 -0.80
N PHE A 310 59.54 35.28 -1.70
CA PHE A 310 59.75 35.92 -3.00
C PHE A 310 60.05 37.43 -2.87
N LYS A 311 59.43 38.12 -1.91
CA LYS A 311 59.76 39.52 -1.60
C LYS A 311 61.13 39.66 -0.95
N ILE A 312 61.53 38.74 -0.09
CA ILE A 312 62.85 38.77 0.58
C ILE A 312 63.97 38.53 -0.43
N SER A 313 63.82 37.61 -1.39
CA SER A 313 64.83 37.39 -2.43
C SER A 313 65.03 38.63 -3.31
N MET A 314 63.95 39.33 -3.71
CA MET A 314 64.08 40.59 -4.47
C MET A 314 64.72 41.74 -3.67
N ILE A 315 64.66 41.72 -2.34
CA ILE A 315 65.30 42.74 -1.48
C ILE A 315 66.78 42.42 -1.23
N MET A 316 67.18 41.13 -1.24
CA MET A 316 68.59 40.75 -1.04
C MET A 316 69.45 40.83 -2.31
N ASP A 317 68.84 40.97 -3.48
CA ASP A 317 69.52 41.11 -4.78
C ASP A 317 69.68 42.59 -5.26
N THR A 318 69.43 43.60 -4.40
CA THR A 318 69.66 45.04 -4.66
C THR A 318 70.68 45.66 -3.71
#